data_AF-A0A924X5Y3-F1
#
_entry.id   AF-A0A924X5Y3-F1
#
_cell.length_a   1.000
_cell.length_b   1.000
_cell.length_c   1.000
_cell.angle_alpha   90.00
_cell.angle_beta   90.00
_cell.angle_gamma   90.00
#
_symmetry.space_group_name_H-M   'P 1'
#
loop_
_entity.id
_entity.type
_entity.pdbx_description
1 polymer ?
#
loop_
_entity_poly.entity_id
_entity_poly.type
_entity_poly.pdbx_seq_one_letter_code
_entity_poly.pdbx_strand_id
1 'polypeptide(L)'
;MKIAVIAAALVCLGTTYAHAGDHACKTDVEKFCKDIKSGEGRIHDCMKSHEAEISTACKADITQRATHNKEITEACKDDREKLCTGIEPGHGRISACFEDNAAKLSTGCKAKLATRGKHWKEARKACAADIKTNCPGVRGGHGAKLQCIHEHADALSPACKDAIDDVE
;
A
#
# COMPACT_ATOMS: atom_id res chain seq x y z
N MET A 1 39.44 18.06 -46.99
CA MET A 1 38.08 18.46 -47.43
C MET A 1 37.09 17.73 -46.54
N LYS A 2 36.22 18.47 -45.85
CA LYS A 2 35.36 18.02 -44.74
C LYS A 2 34.16 17.23 -45.28
N ILE A 3 33.87 16.06 -44.74
CA ILE A 3 32.52 15.48 -44.76
C ILE A 3 32.14 15.19 -43.31
N ALA A 4 31.16 15.95 -42.82
CA ALA A 4 30.67 15.95 -41.46
C ALA A 4 29.91 14.65 -41.16
N VAL A 5 30.30 13.97 -40.08
CA VAL A 5 29.49 12.90 -39.48
C VAL A 5 28.35 13.59 -38.73
N ILE A 6 27.15 13.57 -39.30
CA ILE A 6 25.94 13.99 -38.59
C ILE A 6 25.64 12.89 -37.57
N ALA A 7 26.08 13.09 -36.33
CA ALA A 7 25.60 12.32 -35.20
C ALA A 7 24.12 12.68 -35.01
N ALA A 8 23.22 11.82 -35.49
CA ALA A 8 21.83 11.85 -35.09
C ALA A 8 21.79 11.51 -33.59
N ALA A 9 21.84 12.55 -32.75
CA ALA A 9 21.52 12.44 -31.35
C ALA A 9 20.04 12.03 -31.26
N LEU A 10 19.82 10.73 -31.13
CA LEU A 10 18.57 10.18 -30.65
C LEU A 10 18.47 10.62 -29.18
N VAL A 11 17.99 11.84 -28.98
CA VAL A 11 17.47 12.27 -27.68
C VAL A 11 16.27 11.40 -27.46
N CYS A 12 16.47 10.28 -26.77
CA CYS A 12 15.41 9.63 -26.04
C CYS A 12 14.91 10.71 -25.06
N LEU A 13 13.88 11.45 -25.49
CA LEU A 13 13.03 12.20 -24.59
C LEU A 13 12.56 11.16 -23.59
N GLY A 14 13.22 11.12 -22.43
CA GLY A 14 12.90 10.22 -21.36
C GLY A 14 11.45 10.50 -21.01
N THR A 15 10.56 9.68 -21.53
CA THR A 15 9.28 9.46 -20.89
C THR A 15 9.66 9.09 -19.46
N THR A 16 9.41 10.00 -18.53
CA THR A 16 9.38 9.66 -17.11
C THR A 16 8.28 8.61 -17.00
N TYR A 17 8.67 7.35 -17.16
CA TYR A 17 7.86 6.24 -16.72
C TYR A 17 7.79 6.44 -15.22
N ALA A 18 6.67 7.00 -14.75
CA ALA A 18 6.27 6.78 -13.37
C ALA A 18 6.26 5.27 -13.21
N HIS A 19 7.30 4.73 -12.59
CA HIS A 19 7.34 3.34 -12.23
C HIS A 19 6.16 3.13 -11.27
N ALA A 20 5.26 2.21 -11.63
CA ALA A 20 4.38 1.60 -10.65
C ALA A 20 5.32 0.97 -9.59
N GLY A 21 5.44 1.62 -8.43
CA GLY A 21 6.45 1.33 -7.40
C GLY A 21 7.18 2.56 -6.83
N ASP A 22 7.03 3.76 -7.43
CA ASP A 22 7.51 5.01 -6.83
C ASP A 22 6.38 5.70 -6.05
N HIS A 23 6.04 5.14 -4.89
CA HIS A 23 5.19 5.81 -3.91
C HIS A 23 5.84 7.17 -3.55
N ALA A 24 5.05 8.24 -3.50
CA ALA A 24 5.58 9.61 -3.45
C ALA A 24 6.37 9.91 -2.18
N CYS A 25 6.20 9.13 -1.10
CA CYS A 25 7.02 9.27 0.11
C CYS A 25 8.20 8.29 0.18
N LYS A 26 8.52 7.49 -0.84
CA LYS A 26 9.57 6.46 -0.74
C LYS A 26 10.89 7.03 -0.24
N THR A 27 11.38 8.09 -0.89
CA THR A 27 12.60 8.80 -0.49
C THR A 27 12.48 9.45 0.89
N ASP A 28 11.30 9.97 1.24
CA ASP A 28 11.06 10.58 2.56
C ASP A 28 11.08 9.51 3.67
N VAL A 29 10.49 8.33 3.43
CA VAL A 29 10.51 7.19 4.35
C VAL A 29 11.93 6.68 4.55
N GLU A 30 12.72 6.54 3.50
CA GLU A 30 14.14 6.15 3.61
C GLU A 30 14.97 7.18 4.40
N LYS A 31 14.66 8.47 4.24
CA LYS A 31 15.39 9.54 4.91
C LYS A 31 15.04 9.66 6.39
N PHE A 32 13.76 9.61 6.72
CA PHE A 32 13.26 9.96 8.06
C PHE A 32 12.82 8.75 8.89
N CYS A 33 12.39 7.66 8.26
CA CYS A 33 11.71 6.55 8.92
C CYS A 33 12.31 5.17 8.62
N LYS A 34 13.53 5.09 8.07
CA LYS A 34 14.19 3.81 7.73
C LYS A 34 14.32 2.82 8.89
N ASP A 35 14.39 3.32 10.12
CA ASP A 35 14.56 2.50 11.33
C ASP A 35 13.20 2.17 11.98
N ILE A 36 12.10 2.63 11.39
CA ILE A 36 10.75 2.34 11.83
C ILE A 36 10.28 1.06 11.14
N LYS A 37 9.98 0.03 11.94
CA LYS A 37 9.41 -1.21 11.42
C LYS A 37 8.00 -0.95 10.85
N SER A 38 7.74 -1.49 9.67
CA SER A 38 6.46 -1.35 8.96
C SER A 38 5.27 -1.98 9.71
N GLY A 39 4.05 -1.66 9.25
CA GLY A 39 2.81 -2.10 9.88
C GLY A 39 2.36 -1.27 11.08
N GLU A 40 1.10 -1.49 11.46
CA GLU A 40 0.41 -0.84 12.59
C GLU A 40 0.35 0.69 12.50
N GLY A 41 0.55 1.27 11.31
CA GLY A 41 0.52 2.71 11.11
C GLY A 41 1.78 3.45 11.56
N ARG A 42 2.85 2.73 11.95
CA ARG A 42 4.06 3.37 12.51
C ARG A 42 4.80 4.26 11.53
N ILE A 43 4.88 3.85 10.26
CA ILE A 43 5.47 4.70 9.21
C ILE A 43 4.64 5.97 9.01
N HIS A 44 3.32 5.86 9.01
CA HIS A 44 2.43 7.02 8.95
C HIS A 44 2.65 7.97 10.14
N ASP A 45 2.78 7.44 11.36
CA ASP A 45 3.04 8.25 12.55
C ASP A 45 4.40 8.95 12.48
N CYS A 46 5.42 8.26 11.99
CA CYS A 46 6.74 8.85 11.74
C CYS A 46 6.70 9.94 10.66
N MET A 47 6.02 9.71 9.54
CA MET A 47 5.82 10.73 8.51
C MET A 47 5.09 11.96 9.04
N LYS A 48 4.13 11.78 9.95
CA LYS A 48 3.43 12.88 10.62
C LYS A 48 4.35 13.68 11.54
N SER A 49 5.27 13.05 12.28
CA SER A 49 6.24 13.80 13.09
C SER A 49 7.25 14.58 12.23
N HIS A 50 7.46 14.15 10.98
CA HIS A 50 8.30 14.83 9.99
C HIS A 50 7.50 15.65 8.97
N GLU A 51 6.22 15.98 9.24
CA GLU A 51 5.34 16.65 8.26
C GLU A 51 5.94 17.96 7.73
N ALA A 52 6.70 18.70 8.53
CA ALA A 52 7.36 19.92 8.06
C ALA A 52 8.51 19.66 7.07
N GLU A 53 9.14 18.49 7.12
CA GLU A 53 10.42 18.15 6.47
C GLU A 53 10.28 17.26 5.24
N ILE A 54 9.17 16.52 5.14
CA ILE A 54 8.88 15.65 3.99
C ILE A 54 8.56 16.47 2.72
N SER A 55 8.75 15.84 1.56
CA SER A 55 8.52 16.47 0.26
C SER A 55 7.06 16.89 0.03
N THR A 56 6.85 17.88 -0.85
CA THR A 56 5.50 18.29 -1.28
C THR A 56 4.73 17.15 -1.94
N ALA A 57 5.43 16.30 -2.71
CA ALA A 57 4.84 15.14 -3.36
C ALA A 57 4.31 14.15 -2.30
N CYS A 58 5.11 13.84 -1.28
CA CYS A 58 4.68 12.99 -0.18
C CYS A 58 3.49 13.56 0.60
N LYS A 59 3.47 14.87 0.89
CA LYS A 59 2.32 15.52 1.56
C LYS A 59 1.02 15.36 0.77
N ALA A 60 1.09 15.57 -0.54
CA ALA A 60 -0.07 15.43 -1.42
C ALA A 60 -0.58 13.98 -1.43
N ASP A 61 0.35 13.02 -1.48
CA ASP A 61 0.07 11.59 -1.47
C ASP A 61 -0.55 11.11 -0.14
N ILE A 62 -0.01 11.54 1.00
CA ILE A 62 -0.61 11.29 2.34
C ILE A 62 -2.03 11.87 2.41
N THR A 63 -2.25 13.08 1.90
CA THR A 63 -3.57 13.71 1.88
C THR A 63 -4.55 12.93 1.00
N GLN A 64 -4.08 12.46 -0.15
CA GLN A 64 -4.88 11.66 -1.07
C GLN A 64 -5.26 10.31 -0.45
N ARG A 65 -4.31 9.60 0.16
CA ARG A 65 -4.57 8.36 0.90
C ARG A 65 -5.55 8.57 2.05
N ALA A 66 -5.36 9.62 2.86
CA ALA A 66 -6.27 9.96 3.95
C ALA A 66 -7.70 10.23 3.45
N THR A 67 -7.83 10.94 2.32
CA THR A 67 -9.13 11.19 1.68
C THR A 67 -9.77 9.89 1.21
N HIS A 68 -9.03 9.04 0.50
CA HIS A 68 -9.54 7.75 0.03
C HIS A 68 -9.97 6.84 1.21
N ASN A 69 -9.17 6.76 2.27
CA ASN A 69 -9.49 5.98 3.47
C ASN A 69 -10.73 6.53 4.20
N LYS A 70 -10.89 7.85 4.25
CA LYS A 70 -12.10 8.48 4.78
C LYS A 70 -13.33 8.10 3.96
N GLU A 71 -13.26 8.16 2.64
CA GLU A 71 -14.37 7.77 1.76
C GLU A 71 -14.80 6.31 1.94
N ILE A 72 -13.84 5.39 2.10
CA ILE A 72 -14.14 3.99 2.40
C ILE A 72 -14.81 3.88 3.76
N THR A 73 -14.26 4.57 4.77
CA THR A 73 -14.78 4.53 6.15
C THR A 73 -16.21 5.02 6.23
N GLU A 74 -16.52 6.15 5.58
CA GLU A 74 -17.88 6.69 5.54
C GLU A 74 -18.83 5.77 4.77
N ALA A 75 -18.42 5.26 3.60
CA ALA A 75 -19.25 4.36 2.80
C ALA A 75 -19.57 3.03 3.51
N CYS A 76 -18.68 2.58 4.40
CA CYS A 76 -18.81 1.31 5.12
C CYS A 76 -19.18 1.47 6.60
N LYS A 77 -19.46 2.69 7.07
CA LYS A 77 -19.68 2.97 8.50
C LYS A 77 -20.82 2.14 9.09
N ASP A 78 -21.99 2.24 8.48
CA ASP A 78 -23.18 1.50 8.89
C ASP A 78 -23.00 -0.01 8.80
N ASP A 79 -22.33 -0.50 7.75
CA ASP A 79 -22.06 -1.92 7.56
C ASP A 79 -21.13 -2.44 8.68
N ARG A 80 -20.11 -1.66 9.06
CA ARG A 80 -19.22 -2.00 10.17
C ARG A 80 -19.99 -2.10 11.49
N GLU A 81 -20.84 -1.12 11.79
CA GLU A 81 -21.62 -1.06 13.03
C GLU A 81 -22.71 -2.14 13.12
N LYS A 82 -23.21 -2.62 11.97
CA LYS A 82 -24.24 -3.67 11.94
C LYS A 82 -23.66 -5.08 11.89
N LEU A 83 -22.54 -5.27 11.17
CA LEU A 83 -22.04 -6.59 10.81
C LEU A 83 -20.75 -6.99 11.56
N CYS A 84 -19.96 -6.00 12.01
CA CYS A 84 -18.61 -6.23 12.53
C CYS A 84 -18.39 -5.63 13.93
N THR A 85 -19.48 -5.48 14.70
CA THR A 85 -19.41 -4.97 16.08
C THR A 85 -18.58 -5.89 16.98
N GLY A 86 -17.72 -5.29 17.80
CA GLY A 86 -16.81 -6.01 18.68
C GLY A 86 -15.55 -6.58 18.00
N ILE A 87 -15.43 -6.44 16.68
CA ILE A 87 -14.19 -6.77 15.98
C ILE A 87 -13.20 -5.62 16.16
N GLU A 88 -12.04 -5.91 16.75
CA GLU A 88 -10.99 -4.92 16.90
C GLU A 88 -10.37 -4.56 15.53
N PRO A 89 -10.07 -3.27 15.28
CA PRO A 89 -9.31 -2.82 14.12
C PRO A 89 -7.90 -3.44 14.05
N GLY A 90 -7.25 -3.32 12.90
CA GLY A 90 -5.90 -3.84 12.66
C GLY A 90 -5.89 -5.28 12.15
N HIS A 91 -4.72 -5.73 11.70
CA HIS A 91 -4.46 -7.12 11.25
C HIS A 91 -5.48 -7.66 10.24
N GLY A 92 -6.07 -6.78 9.43
CA GLY A 92 -7.12 -7.10 8.46
C GLY A 92 -8.42 -7.69 9.03
N ARG A 93 -8.66 -7.67 10.35
CA ARG A 93 -9.83 -8.33 10.98
C ARG A 93 -11.17 -7.77 10.49
N ILE A 94 -11.28 -6.46 10.40
CA ILE A 94 -12.49 -5.80 9.85
C ILE A 94 -12.70 -6.17 8.38
N SER A 95 -11.61 -6.26 7.60
CA SER A 95 -11.72 -6.68 6.20
C SER A 95 -12.17 -8.14 6.09
N ALA A 96 -11.67 -9.03 6.95
CA ALA A 96 -12.15 -10.41 7.02
C ALA A 96 -13.65 -10.48 7.39
N CYS A 97 -14.09 -9.69 8.37
CA CYS A 97 -15.51 -9.60 8.70
C CYS A 97 -16.38 -9.12 7.52
N PHE A 98 -15.91 -8.12 6.75
CA PHE A 98 -16.60 -7.69 5.54
C PHE A 98 -16.61 -8.75 4.44
N GLU A 99 -15.53 -9.53 4.29
CA GLU A 99 -15.48 -10.67 3.37
C GLU A 99 -16.51 -11.74 3.76
N ASP A 100 -16.60 -12.10 5.04
CA ASP A 100 -17.57 -13.08 5.56
C ASP A 100 -19.03 -12.60 5.43
N ASN A 101 -19.25 -11.28 5.43
CA ASN A 101 -20.56 -10.67 5.27
C ASN A 101 -20.78 -10.04 3.89
N ALA A 102 -19.98 -10.40 2.88
CA ALA A 102 -19.96 -9.71 1.60
C ALA A 102 -21.33 -9.56 0.93
N ALA A 103 -22.22 -10.56 1.08
CA ALA A 103 -23.58 -10.50 0.54
C ALA A 103 -24.45 -9.43 1.22
N LYS A 104 -24.25 -9.17 2.52
CA LYS A 104 -25.06 -8.27 3.36
C LYS A 104 -24.61 -6.80 3.31
N LEU A 105 -23.42 -6.53 2.80
CA LEU A 105 -22.89 -5.17 2.69
C LEU A 105 -23.78 -4.28 1.81
N SER A 106 -23.85 -2.99 2.15
CA SER A 106 -24.45 -1.96 1.30
C SER A 106 -23.76 -1.86 -0.06
N THR A 107 -24.50 -1.37 -1.07
CA THR A 107 -23.95 -1.13 -2.42
C THR A 107 -22.75 -0.17 -2.39
N GLY A 108 -22.84 0.89 -1.57
CA GLY A 108 -21.77 1.88 -1.43
C GLY A 108 -20.49 1.27 -0.86
N CYS A 109 -20.61 0.50 0.23
CA CYS A 109 -19.45 -0.17 0.81
C CYS A 109 -18.86 -1.23 -0.14
N LYS A 110 -19.70 -2.06 -0.79
CA LYS A 110 -19.25 -3.04 -1.80
C LYS A 110 -18.42 -2.39 -2.90
N ALA A 111 -18.86 -1.24 -3.43
CA ALA A 111 -18.14 -0.54 -4.49
C ALA A 111 -16.75 -0.09 -4.03
N LYS A 112 -16.65 0.51 -2.84
CA LYS A 112 -15.38 0.95 -2.26
C LYS A 112 -14.43 -0.22 -1.94
N LEU A 113 -14.97 -1.31 -1.37
CA LEU A 113 -14.19 -2.51 -1.07
C LEU A 113 -13.73 -3.26 -2.33
N ALA A 114 -14.52 -3.25 -3.40
CA ALA A 114 -14.12 -3.86 -4.67
C ALA A 114 -12.89 -3.16 -5.27
N THR A 115 -12.84 -1.82 -5.23
CA THR A 115 -11.67 -1.06 -5.68
C THR A 115 -10.45 -1.39 -4.82
N ARG A 116 -10.58 -1.31 -3.49
CA ARG A 116 -9.49 -1.66 -2.56
C ARG A 116 -9.01 -3.11 -2.75
N GLY A 117 -9.93 -4.03 -2.99
CA GLY A 117 -9.64 -5.45 -3.23
C GLY A 117 -8.79 -5.71 -4.48
N LYS A 118 -8.90 -4.87 -5.52
CA LYS A 118 -8.05 -4.98 -6.71
C LYS A 118 -6.58 -4.70 -6.39
N HIS A 119 -6.31 -3.61 -5.67
CA HIS A 119 -4.94 -3.27 -5.23
C HIS A 119 -4.34 -4.39 -4.37
N TRP A 120 -5.12 -4.92 -3.43
CA TRP A 120 -4.68 -6.07 -2.61
C TRP A 120 -4.41 -7.34 -3.41
N LYS A 121 -5.17 -7.60 -4.48
CA LYS A 121 -4.95 -8.78 -5.32
C LYS A 121 -3.60 -8.69 -6.02
N GLU A 122 -3.23 -7.53 -6.53
CA GLU A 122 -1.93 -7.32 -7.17
C GLU A 122 -0.79 -7.39 -6.16
N ALA A 123 -0.93 -6.80 -4.97
CA ALA A 123 0.05 -6.94 -3.90
C ALA A 123 0.27 -8.40 -3.47
N ARG A 124 -0.81 -9.18 -3.32
CA ARG A 124 -0.71 -10.62 -3.01
C ARG A 124 0.03 -11.40 -4.11
N LYS A 125 -0.14 -11.01 -5.37
CA LYS A 125 0.57 -11.65 -6.49
C LYS A 125 2.06 -11.34 -6.44
N ALA A 126 2.43 -10.07 -6.21
CA ALA A 126 3.82 -9.66 -6.05
C ALA A 126 4.50 -10.36 -4.87
N CYS A 127 3.80 -10.48 -3.74
CA CYS A 127 4.33 -11.10 -2.52
C CYS A 127 4.18 -12.62 -2.44
N ALA A 128 3.70 -13.31 -3.47
CA ALA A 128 3.35 -14.73 -3.36
C ALA A 128 4.55 -15.63 -2.99
N ALA A 129 5.72 -15.37 -3.59
CA ALA A 129 6.95 -16.12 -3.30
C ALA A 129 7.52 -15.77 -1.92
N ASP A 130 7.48 -14.49 -1.54
CA ASP A 130 7.92 -14.01 -0.24
C ASP A 130 7.08 -14.59 0.89
N ILE A 131 5.74 -14.59 0.75
CA ILE A 131 4.84 -15.21 1.73
C ILE A 131 5.14 -16.70 1.89
N LYS A 132 5.39 -17.42 0.80
CA LYS A 132 5.72 -18.85 0.87
C LYS A 132 7.02 -19.10 1.63
N THR A 133 8.01 -18.22 1.46
CA THR A 133 9.36 -18.40 1.97
C THR A 133 9.50 -17.88 3.40
N ASN A 134 9.00 -16.67 3.66
CA ASN A 134 9.20 -15.93 4.90
C ASN A 134 8.05 -16.13 5.90
N CYS A 135 6.88 -16.59 5.45
CA CYS A 135 5.69 -16.77 6.29
C CYS A 135 5.15 -18.21 6.30
N PRO A 136 5.99 -19.26 6.48
CA PRO A 136 5.52 -20.63 6.49
C PRO A 136 4.59 -20.87 7.68
N GLY A 137 3.37 -21.36 7.41
CA GLY A 137 2.43 -21.76 8.45
C GLY A 137 1.56 -20.64 9.03
N VAL A 138 1.63 -19.41 8.51
CA VAL A 138 0.68 -18.35 8.87
C VAL A 138 -0.73 -18.77 8.46
N ARG A 139 -1.55 -19.09 9.47
CA ARG A 139 -2.96 -19.45 9.32
C ARG A 139 -3.79 -18.17 9.43
N GLY A 140 -4.72 -17.96 8.50
CA GLY A 140 -5.63 -16.83 8.54
C GLY A 140 -5.79 -16.11 7.20
N GLY A 141 -6.63 -15.08 7.23
CA GLY A 141 -6.90 -14.22 6.08
C GLY A 141 -5.71 -13.33 5.71
N HIS A 142 -5.96 -12.42 4.79
CA HIS A 142 -4.93 -11.54 4.25
C HIS A 142 -4.19 -10.71 5.30
N GLY A 143 -4.88 -10.22 6.33
CA GLY A 143 -4.25 -9.41 7.37
C GLY A 143 -3.21 -10.15 8.21
N ALA A 144 -3.38 -11.45 8.46
CA ALA A 144 -2.37 -12.27 9.14
C ALA A 144 -1.11 -12.42 8.29
N LYS A 145 -1.28 -12.61 6.97
CA LYS A 145 -0.15 -12.70 6.03
C LYS A 145 0.57 -11.37 5.91
N LEU A 146 -0.17 -10.26 5.85
CA LEU A 146 0.41 -8.91 5.82
C LEU A 146 1.22 -8.63 7.08
N GLN A 147 0.69 -8.98 8.26
CA GLN A 147 1.42 -8.84 9.52
C GLN A 147 2.77 -9.58 9.48
N CYS A 148 2.76 -10.85 9.04
CA CYS A 148 4.00 -11.60 8.91
C CYS A 148 4.98 -10.94 7.94
N ILE A 149 4.49 -10.45 6.79
CA ILE A 149 5.33 -9.75 5.82
C ILE A 149 5.98 -8.49 6.43
N HIS A 150 5.27 -7.72 7.28
CA HIS A 150 5.86 -6.61 8.02
C HIS A 150 6.88 -7.05 9.08
N GLU A 151 6.69 -8.21 9.70
CA GLU A 151 7.66 -8.79 10.64
C GLU A 151 8.93 -9.28 9.95
N HIS A 152 8.85 -9.59 8.66
CA HIS A 152 9.95 -10.09 7.82
C HIS A 152 10.34 -9.11 6.71
N ALA A 153 10.08 -7.81 6.88
CA ALA A 153 10.24 -6.78 5.84
C ALA A 153 11.63 -6.79 5.19
N ASP A 154 12.69 -7.02 5.97
CA ASP A 154 14.06 -7.03 5.47
C ASP A 154 14.34 -8.18 4.49
N ALA A 155 13.64 -9.31 4.65
CA ALA A 155 13.81 -10.54 3.87
C ALA A 155 12.94 -10.59 2.59
N LEU A 156 12.17 -9.55 2.30
CA LEU A 156 11.27 -9.50 1.15
C LEU A 156 12.00 -9.12 -0.14
N SER A 157 11.52 -9.66 -1.25
CA SER A 157 11.89 -9.23 -2.59
C SER A 157 11.53 -7.75 -2.84
N PRO A 158 12.29 -7.02 -3.69
CA PRO A 158 11.96 -5.65 -4.05
C PRO A 158 10.52 -5.50 -4.58
N ALA A 159 10.07 -6.44 -5.41
CA ALA A 159 8.72 -6.42 -5.95
C ALA A 159 7.63 -6.53 -4.87
N CYS A 160 7.86 -7.33 -3.82
CA CYS A 160 6.92 -7.39 -2.70
C CYS A 160 6.99 -6.12 -1.83
N LYS A 161 8.18 -5.57 -1.60
CA LYS A 161 8.37 -4.30 -0.87
C LYS A 161 7.62 -3.14 -1.54
N ASP A 162 7.83 -2.94 -2.84
CA ASP A 162 7.13 -1.89 -3.58
C ASP A 162 5.60 -2.12 -3.53
N ALA A 163 5.15 -3.38 -3.63
CA ALA A 163 3.73 -3.69 -3.64
C ALA A 163 3.03 -3.58 -2.27
N ILE A 164 3.75 -3.73 -1.15
CA ILE A 164 3.19 -3.45 0.19
C ILE A 164 3.14 -1.94 0.44
N ASP A 165 4.15 -1.18 0.00
CA ASP A 165 4.18 0.27 0.12
C ASP A 165 3.03 0.94 -0.66
N ASP A 166 2.59 0.34 -1.77
CA ASP A 166 1.47 0.82 -2.59
C ASP A 166 0.07 0.61 -1.97
N VAL A 167 -0.06 -0.28 -0.98
CA VAL A 167 -1.35 -0.69 -0.38
C VAL A 167 -1.51 -0.30 1.10
N GLU A 168 -0.46 0.29 1.70
CA GLU A 168 -0.48 0.92 3.03
C GLU A 168 -0.85 2.42 2.96
#